data_AF-A0A8J5NC79-F1
#
_entry.id   AF-A0A8J5NC79-F1
#
_cell.length_a   1.000
_cell.length_b   1.000
_cell.length_c   1.000
_cell.angle_alpha   90.00
_cell.angle_beta   90.00
_cell.angle_gamma   90.00
#
_symmetry.space_group_name_H-M   'P 1'
#
loop_
_entity.id
_entity.type
_entity.pdbx_description
1 polymer ?
#
loop_
_entity_poly.entity_id
_entity_poly.type
_entity_poly.pdbx_seq_one_letter_code
_entity_poly.pdbx_strand_id
1 'polypeptide(L)'
;MHFSIDTGAQFSVLPKPSGQATPTSTIKLLAANGTRISTYGSKSVMLDLILGRRYTWKLLVADVGFSVICMDFLQHYCFSIDMQHQKICDPTTQRCVTSISTPSSETDSYVETLRDCIRSLRLTPPGQNTQKQVYIDKALDEATHVYVRRMAPGSPLERPYDGPYRVLRRSSKFLTFGHQGVWHTVSIDRLKPAHIDEDTDVPGHPWWCAKVVITVGGVYKF
;
A
#
# COMPACT_ATOMS: atom_id res chain seq x y z
N MET A 1 0.09 -1.53 -27.95
CA MET A 1 -0.17 -0.66 -26.77
C MET A 1 0.68 -1.19 -25.64
N HIS A 2 1.55 -0.36 -25.06
CA HIS A 2 2.40 -0.77 -23.95
C HIS A 2 1.74 -0.39 -22.62
N PHE A 3 1.85 -1.27 -21.65
CA PHE A 3 1.39 -1.05 -20.29
C PHE A 3 2.58 -1.14 -19.34
N SER A 4 2.67 -0.16 -18.44
CA SER A 4 3.55 -0.26 -17.27
C SER A 4 2.82 -1.00 -16.16
N ILE A 5 3.53 -1.85 -15.42
CA ILE A 5 3.00 -2.50 -14.22
C ILE A 5 3.44 -1.66 -13.03
N ASP A 6 2.48 -1.16 -12.24
CA ASP A 6 2.75 -0.30 -11.10
C ASP A 6 2.03 -0.80 -9.84
N THR A 7 2.79 -1.33 -8.89
CA THR A 7 2.25 -1.76 -7.59
C THR A 7 2.04 -0.62 -6.61
N GLY A 8 2.53 0.59 -6.92
CA GLY A 8 2.36 1.80 -6.12
C GLY A 8 1.04 2.53 -6.39
N ALA A 9 0.27 2.11 -7.38
CA ALA A 9 -1.00 2.71 -7.76
C ALA A 9 -2.19 1.78 -7.46
N GLN A 10 -3.33 2.37 -7.09
CA GLN A 10 -4.54 1.62 -6.76
C GLN A 10 -5.37 1.24 -7.99
N PHE A 11 -5.45 2.11 -9.00
CA PHE A 11 -6.38 1.95 -10.14
C PHE A 11 -5.63 1.85 -11.45
N SER A 12 -6.01 0.88 -12.29
CA SER A 12 -5.47 0.72 -13.62
C SER A 12 -6.08 1.75 -14.58
N VAL A 13 -5.22 2.41 -15.37
CA VAL A 13 -5.58 3.58 -16.18
C VAL A 13 -5.18 3.47 -17.65
N LEU A 14 -5.96 4.14 -18.49
CA LEU A 14 -5.69 4.41 -19.90
C LEU A 14 -5.54 5.92 -20.13
N PRO A 15 -4.63 6.34 -21.02
CA PRO A 15 -4.61 7.70 -21.54
C PRO A 15 -5.96 8.08 -22.15
N LYS A 16 -6.40 9.31 -21.88
CA LYS A 16 -7.55 9.88 -22.58
C LYS A 16 -7.26 9.99 -24.09
N PRO A 17 -8.23 9.69 -24.96
CA PRO A 17 -8.09 9.96 -26.39
C PRO A 17 -8.07 11.47 -26.67
N SER A 18 -7.30 11.86 -27.69
CA SER A 18 -7.23 13.25 -28.15
C SER A 18 -8.63 13.77 -28.52
N GLY A 19 -9.03 14.91 -27.93
CA GLY A 19 -10.33 15.54 -28.17
C GLY A 19 -11.40 15.30 -27.10
N GLN A 20 -11.15 14.45 -26.09
CA GLN A 20 -12.07 14.30 -24.95
C GLN A 20 -11.81 15.42 -23.93
N ALA A 21 -12.64 16.46 -23.96
CA ALA A 21 -12.42 17.69 -23.18
C ALA A 21 -13.03 17.67 -21.78
N THR A 22 -14.20 17.03 -21.58
CA THR A 22 -14.93 17.12 -20.32
C THR A 22 -14.71 15.87 -19.46
N PRO A 23 -14.24 16.01 -18.20
CA PRO A 23 -14.21 14.92 -17.24
C PRO A 23 -15.64 14.42 -17.00
N THR A 24 -15.88 13.14 -17.30
CA THR A 24 -17.22 12.52 -17.19
C THR A 24 -17.40 11.76 -15.88
N SER A 25 -16.35 11.63 -15.06
CA SER A 25 -16.34 10.77 -13.89
C SER A 25 -16.08 11.55 -12.59
N THR A 26 -16.79 11.16 -11.53
CA THR A 26 -16.66 11.71 -10.17
C THR A 26 -15.39 11.21 -9.46
N ILE A 27 -14.70 10.21 -10.02
CA ILE A 27 -13.49 9.63 -9.43
C ILE A 27 -12.34 10.65 -9.55
N LYS A 28 -11.84 11.10 -8.40
CA LYS A 28 -10.70 12.02 -8.29
C LYS A 28 -9.44 11.21 -8.00
N LEU A 29 -8.60 11.04 -9.00
CA LEU A 29 -7.29 10.39 -8.84
C LEU A 29 -6.25 11.42 -8.39
N LEU A 30 -5.27 10.97 -7.61
CA LEU A 30 -4.15 11.77 -7.14
C LEU A 30 -2.84 11.08 -7.52
N ALA A 31 -1.93 11.84 -8.12
CA ALA A 31 -0.55 11.41 -8.34
C ALA A 31 0.25 11.46 -7.03
N ALA A 32 1.41 10.78 -6.99
CA ALA A 32 2.31 10.78 -5.84
C ALA A 32 2.79 12.19 -5.44
N ASN A 33 2.83 13.12 -6.40
CA ASN A 33 3.18 14.53 -6.15
C ASN A 33 1.99 15.40 -5.69
N GLY A 34 0.81 14.80 -5.43
CA GLY A 34 -0.41 15.49 -5.00
C GLY A 34 -1.23 16.13 -6.13
N THR A 35 -0.78 16.04 -7.38
CA THR A 35 -1.51 16.59 -8.53
C THR A 35 -2.79 15.78 -8.78
N ARG A 36 -3.90 16.47 -9.05
CA ARG A 36 -5.16 15.83 -9.42
C ARG A 36 -5.10 15.33 -10.86
N ILE A 37 -5.46 14.07 -11.05
CA ILE A 37 -5.61 13.45 -12.36
C ILE A 37 -7.11 13.36 -12.66
N SER A 38 -7.53 14.08 -13.70
CA SER A 38 -8.92 14.05 -14.17
C SER A 38 -9.26 12.70 -14.81
N THR A 39 -10.47 12.20 -14.57
CA THR A 39 -10.98 10.95 -15.16
C THR A 39 -12.15 11.22 -16.11
N TYR A 40 -12.20 10.45 -17.20
CA TYR A 40 -13.10 10.66 -18.35
C TYR A 40 -14.01 9.44 -18.60
N GLY A 41 -14.21 8.63 -17.56
CA GLY A 41 -15.00 7.41 -17.60
C GLY A 41 -14.14 6.16 -17.51
N SER A 42 -14.67 5.05 -18.00
CA SER A 42 -13.99 3.75 -17.97
C SER A 42 -14.18 2.99 -19.27
N LYS A 43 -13.20 2.19 -19.66
CA LYS A 43 -13.24 1.33 -20.84
C LYS A 43 -12.87 -0.10 -20.46
N SER A 44 -13.73 -1.06 -20.78
CA SER A 44 -13.39 -2.47 -20.68
C SER A 44 -12.47 -2.86 -21.82
N VAL A 45 -11.34 -3.48 -21.50
CA VAL A 45 -10.36 -3.98 -22.47
C VAL A 45 -10.10 -5.46 -22.23
N MET A 46 -9.66 -6.13 -23.29
CA MET A 46 -9.15 -7.50 -23.22
C MET A 46 -7.64 -7.46 -23.40
N LEU A 47 -6.90 -7.90 -22.38
CA LEU A 47 -5.45 -7.90 -22.33
C LEU A 47 -4.95 -9.33 -22.56
N ASP A 48 -4.00 -9.49 -23.47
CA ASP A 48 -3.22 -10.72 -23.61
C ASP A 48 -1.81 -10.46 -23.08
N LEU A 49 -1.51 -11.02 -21.91
CA LEU A 49 -0.22 -10.89 -21.25
C LEU A 49 0.73 -12.05 -21.61
N ILE A 50 0.37 -12.91 -22.57
CA ILE A 50 1.14 -14.10 -22.97
C ILE A 50 1.27 -15.12 -21.81
N LEU A 51 0.38 -15.03 -20.82
CA LEU A 51 0.32 -15.92 -19.66
C LEU A 51 -0.61 -17.12 -19.88
N GLY A 52 -1.00 -17.38 -21.14
CA GLY A 52 -1.82 -18.54 -21.51
C GLY A 52 -3.33 -18.34 -21.37
N ARG A 53 -3.78 -17.11 -21.05
CA ARG A 53 -5.19 -16.71 -21.13
C ARG A 53 -5.33 -15.20 -21.36
N ARG A 54 -6.53 -14.77 -21.74
CA ARG A 54 -6.89 -13.35 -21.88
C ARG A 54 -7.57 -12.84 -20.61
N TYR A 55 -7.32 -11.58 -20.28
CA TYR A 55 -7.85 -10.92 -19.08
C TYR A 55 -8.77 -9.78 -19.49
N THR A 56 -9.99 -9.75 -18.97
CA THR A 56 -10.96 -8.68 -19.29
C THR A 56 -11.05 -7.74 -18.10
N TRP A 57 -10.63 -6.49 -18.27
CA TRP A 57 -10.57 -5.52 -17.18
C TRP A 57 -11.15 -4.17 -17.56
N LYS A 58 -11.78 -3.52 -16.58
CA LYS A 58 -12.31 -2.17 -16.72
C LYS A 58 -11.23 -1.17 -16.30
N LEU A 59 -10.65 -0.48 -17.26
CA LEU A 59 -9.64 0.55 -17.03
C LEU A 59 -10.29 1.93 -16.93
N LEU A 60 -9.78 2.78 -16.02
CA LEU A 60 -10.19 4.18 -15.95
C LEU A 60 -9.53 4.98 -17.07
N VAL A 61 -10.29 5.79 -17.79
CA VAL A 61 -9.72 6.72 -18.77
C VAL A 61 -9.32 7.98 -18.03
N ALA A 62 -8.05 8.37 -18.08
CA ALA A 62 -7.49 9.44 -17.27
C ALA A 62 -6.51 10.33 -18.06
N ASP A 63 -6.23 11.52 -17.53
CA ASP A 63 -5.25 12.44 -18.10
C ASP A 63 -3.81 12.01 -17.77
N VAL A 64 -3.36 10.94 -18.41
CA VAL A 64 -2.03 10.32 -18.18
C VAL A 64 -1.33 10.07 -19.52
N GLY A 65 0.01 10.16 -19.53
CA GLY A 65 0.81 10.00 -20.75
C GLY A 65 0.98 8.56 -21.23
N PHE A 66 0.76 7.57 -20.36
CA PHE A 66 0.91 6.15 -20.68
C PHE A 66 -0.10 5.29 -19.91
N SER A 67 -0.27 4.05 -20.35
CA SER A 67 -1.22 3.12 -19.74
C SER A 67 -0.57 2.37 -18.58
N VAL A 68 -1.30 2.20 -17.49
CA VAL A 68 -0.77 1.56 -16.28
C VAL A 68 -1.72 0.48 -15.80
N ILE A 69 -1.17 -0.70 -15.52
CA ILE A 69 -1.83 -1.80 -14.84
C ILE A 69 -1.39 -1.79 -13.38
N CYS A 70 -2.36 -1.79 -12.49
CA CYS A 70 -2.18 -1.44 -11.09
C CYS A 70 -2.74 -2.52 -10.16
N MET A 71 -2.72 -2.25 -8.84
CA MET A 71 -3.15 -3.21 -7.83
C MET A 71 -4.56 -3.75 -8.02
N ASP A 72 -5.52 -2.95 -8.50
CA ASP A 72 -6.88 -3.41 -8.78
C ASP A 72 -6.93 -4.64 -9.72
N PHE A 73 -6.21 -4.57 -10.84
CA PHE A 73 -6.09 -5.68 -11.78
C PHE A 73 -5.21 -6.81 -11.22
N LEU A 74 -4.06 -6.45 -10.64
CA LEU A 74 -3.08 -7.42 -10.14
C LEU A 74 -3.66 -8.30 -9.04
N GLN A 75 -4.38 -7.70 -8.10
CA GLN A 75 -5.04 -8.37 -7.00
C GLN A 75 -6.25 -9.19 -7.46
N HIS A 76 -7.06 -8.68 -8.39
CA HIS A 76 -8.23 -9.40 -8.88
C HIS A 76 -7.87 -10.75 -9.50
N TYR A 77 -6.76 -10.81 -10.24
CA TYR A 77 -6.26 -12.03 -10.85
C TYR A 77 -5.16 -12.74 -10.04
N CYS A 78 -4.89 -12.26 -8.82
CA CYS A 78 -3.92 -12.85 -7.89
C CYS A 78 -2.51 -13.03 -8.50
N PHE A 79 -2.05 -12.12 -9.36
CA PHE A 79 -0.72 -12.25 -9.95
C PHE A 79 0.38 -12.22 -8.90
N SER A 80 1.38 -13.09 -9.08
CA SER A 80 2.60 -13.10 -8.28
C SER A 80 3.71 -12.36 -9.01
N ILE A 81 4.27 -11.33 -8.38
CA ILE A 81 5.40 -10.56 -8.92
C ILE A 81 6.66 -11.02 -8.21
N ASP A 82 7.62 -11.55 -8.97
CA ASP A 82 8.95 -11.89 -8.47
C ASP A 82 9.95 -10.86 -9.01
N MET A 83 10.34 -9.98 -8.11
CA MET A 83 11.24 -8.86 -8.37
C MET A 83 12.68 -9.32 -8.64
N GLN A 84 13.11 -10.45 -8.06
CA GLN A 84 14.47 -10.96 -8.22
C GLN A 84 14.70 -11.45 -9.65
N HIS A 85 13.71 -12.14 -10.21
CA HIS A 85 13.79 -12.70 -11.56
C HIS A 85 13.05 -11.85 -12.60
N GLN A 86 12.58 -10.65 -12.21
CA GLN A 86 11.83 -9.72 -13.07
C GLN A 86 10.67 -10.39 -13.81
N LYS A 87 9.92 -11.24 -13.10
CA LYS A 87 8.83 -12.03 -13.68
C LYS A 87 7.49 -11.69 -13.04
N ILE A 88 6.45 -11.76 -13.86
CA ILE A 88 5.07 -11.80 -13.42
C ILE A 88 4.51 -13.19 -13.71
N CYS A 89 3.84 -13.79 -12.73
CA CYS A 89 3.28 -15.13 -12.83
C CYS A 89 1.78 -15.11 -12.56
N ASP A 90 1.03 -15.84 -13.39
CA ASP A 90 -0.38 -16.12 -13.12
C ASP A 90 -0.49 -17.45 -12.36
N PRO A 91 -1.02 -17.46 -11.12
CA PRO A 91 -1.17 -18.71 -10.37
C PRO A 91 -2.18 -19.68 -11.01
N THR A 92 -3.13 -19.18 -11.81
CA THR A 92 -4.16 -20.00 -12.46
C THR A 92 -3.59 -20.82 -13.60
N THR A 93 -2.76 -20.20 -14.44
CA THR A 93 -2.15 -20.88 -15.60
C THR A 93 -0.76 -21.45 -15.28
N GLN A 94 -0.20 -21.09 -14.12
CA GLN A 94 1.16 -21.42 -13.67
C GLN A 94 2.25 -20.97 -14.66
N ARG A 95 1.94 -19.97 -15.49
CA ARG A 95 2.90 -19.37 -16.43
C ARG A 95 3.50 -18.12 -15.84
N CYS A 96 4.75 -17.86 -16.19
CA CYS A 96 5.44 -16.63 -15.87
C CYS A 96 5.99 -16.00 -17.15
N VAL A 97 5.98 -14.67 -17.20
CA VAL A 97 6.62 -13.88 -18.26
C VAL A 97 7.64 -12.97 -17.61
N THR A 98 8.86 -12.96 -18.14
CA THR A 98 9.92 -12.03 -17.74
C THR A 98 9.82 -10.75 -18.55
N SER A 99 10.32 -9.64 -18.00
CA SER A 99 10.49 -8.41 -18.76
C SER A 99 11.31 -8.69 -20.03
N ILE A 100 10.78 -8.30 -21.19
CA ILE A 100 11.57 -8.25 -22.43
C ILE A 100 12.38 -6.95 -22.34
N SER A 101 13.51 -6.98 -21.65
CA SER A 101 14.48 -5.91 -21.76
C SER A 101 15.03 -5.96 -23.19
N THR A 102 14.73 -4.97 -24.02
CA THR A 102 15.56 -4.72 -25.20
C THR A 102 16.98 -4.52 -24.69
N PRO A 103 18.00 -5.23 -25.21
CA PRO A 103 19.38 -4.93 -24.90
C PRO A 103 19.74 -3.60 -25.57
N SER A 104 19.28 -2.49 -24.99
CA SER A 104 19.76 -1.16 -25.36
C SER A 104 21.04 -0.93 -24.58
N SER A 105 22.06 -0.43 -25.28
CA SER A 105 23.37 0.01 -24.79
C SER A 105 23.34 1.08 -23.68
N GLU A 106 22.17 1.38 -23.12
CA GLU A 106 21.92 2.33 -22.03
C GLU A 106 22.02 1.67 -20.65
N THR A 107 21.99 0.33 -20.59
CA THR A 107 22.10 -0.41 -19.32
C THR A 107 23.44 -0.16 -18.64
N ASP A 108 24.52 -0.02 -19.39
CA ASP A 108 25.85 0.20 -18.81
C ASP A 108 25.95 1.58 -18.17
N SER A 109 25.42 2.62 -18.82
CA SER A 109 25.36 3.98 -18.28
C SER A 109 24.48 4.07 -17.03
N TYR A 110 23.31 3.43 -17.06
CA TYR A 110 22.42 3.40 -15.91
C TYR A 110 23.05 2.67 -14.73
N VAL A 111 23.64 1.50 -14.97
CA VAL A 111 24.27 0.70 -13.91
C VAL A 111 25.50 1.42 -13.33
N GLU A 112 26.30 2.12 -14.15
CA GLU A 112 27.40 2.97 -13.64
C GLU A 112 26.88 4.10 -12.75
N THR A 113 25.87 4.83 -13.22
CA THR A 113 25.22 5.90 -12.45
C THR A 113 24.67 5.37 -11.12
N LEU A 114 24.08 4.18 -11.14
CA LEU A 114 23.50 3.55 -9.95
C LEU A 114 24.56 3.06 -8.98
N ARG A 115 25.66 2.48 -9.50
CA ARG A 115 26.83 2.10 -8.68
C ARG A 115 27.44 3.32 -8.01
N ASP A 116 27.55 4.44 -8.71
CA ASP A 116 28.08 5.68 -8.13
C ASP A 116 27.12 6.27 -7.09
N CYS A 117 25.81 6.22 -7.36
CA CYS A 117 24.80 6.61 -6.39
C CYS A 117 24.89 5.76 -5.10
N ILE A 118 24.93 4.43 -5.22
CA ILE A 118 25.04 3.52 -4.08
C ILE A 118 26.36 3.73 -3.31
N ARG A 119 27.48 3.95 -4.00
CA ARG A 119 28.76 4.26 -3.35
C ARG A 119 28.72 5.59 -2.60
N SER A 120 27.93 6.54 -3.07
CA SER A 120 27.76 7.85 -2.44
C SER A 120 26.79 7.84 -1.24
N LEU A 121 26.04 6.75 -1.04
CA LEU A 121 25.17 6.58 0.12
C LEU A 121 26.04 6.45 1.37
N ARG A 122 26.11 7.52 2.16
CA ARG A 122 26.68 7.47 3.50
C ARG A 122 25.64 6.89 4.44
N LEU A 123 26.01 5.80 5.11
CA LEU A 123 25.30 5.35 6.31
C LEU A 123 25.24 6.54 7.26
N THR A 124 24.03 6.96 7.63
CA THR A 124 23.89 7.86 8.76
C THR A 124 24.30 7.04 9.98
N PRO A 125 25.34 7.44 10.75
CA PRO A 125 25.68 6.73 11.95
C PRO A 125 24.42 6.65 12.82
N PRO A 126 24.13 5.50 13.46
CA PRO A 126 22.99 5.41 14.37
C PRO A 126 23.13 6.55 15.37
N GLY A 127 22.20 7.50 15.33
CA GLY A 127 22.24 8.67 16.20
C GLY A 127 22.43 8.19 17.64
N GLN A 128 23.47 8.69 18.31
CA GLN A 128 23.69 8.37 19.72
C GLN A 128 22.44 8.81 20.47
N ASN A 129 21.66 7.82 20.90
CA ASN A 129 20.43 7.99 21.65
C ASN A 129 20.78 8.51 23.05
N THR A 130 21.06 9.80 23.15
CA THR A 130 21.01 10.53 24.40
C THR A 130 19.66 11.22 24.43
N GLN A 131 18.73 10.57 25.13
CA GLN A 131 17.37 11.04 25.43
C GLN A 131 16.37 11.05 24.25
N LYS A 132 16.05 9.88 23.70
CA LYS A 132 14.79 9.72 22.98
C LYS A 132 13.63 10.01 23.94
N GLN A 133 12.97 11.16 23.80
CA GLN A 133 11.61 11.32 24.31
C GLN A 133 10.79 10.19 23.72
N VAL A 134 10.33 9.28 24.59
CA VAL A 134 9.43 8.20 24.17
C VAL A 134 8.16 8.88 23.67
N TYR A 135 7.94 8.82 22.36
CA TYR A 135 6.74 9.38 21.75
C TYR A 135 5.53 8.58 22.26
N ILE A 136 4.69 9.25 23.04
CA ILE A 136 3.39 8.73 23.51
C ILE A 136 2.31 9.43 22.68
N ASP A 137 1.41 8.64 22.12
CA ASP A 137 0.32 9.16 21.31
C ASP A 137 -0.67 9.93 22.19
N LYS A 138 -0.85 11.23 21.91
CA LYS A 138 -1.74 12.12 22.68
C LYS A 138 -3.20 11.66 22.64
N ALA A 139 -3.61 10.94 21.59
CA ALA A 139 -4.97 10.42 21.49
C ALA A 139 -5.27 9.32 22.52
N LEU A 140 -4.28 8.80 23.25
CA LEU A 140 -4.50 7.82 24.32
C LEU A 140 -5.29 8.39 25.50
N ASP A 141 -5.21 9.70 25.74
CA ASP A 141 -5.94 10.36 26.82
C ASP A 141 -7.45 10.32 26.59
N GLU A 142 -7.87 10.45 25.33
CA GLU A 142 -9.29 10.52 24.92
C GLU A 142 -9.84 9.21 24.36
N ALA A 143 -9.00 8.22 24.02
CA ALA A 143 -9.44 7.03 23.32
C ALA A 143 -10.55 6.24 24.05
N THR A 144 -11.55 5.73 23.35
CA THR A 144 -12.55 4.83 23.98
C THR A 144 -12.04 3.39 24.06
N HIS A 145 -11.21 3.00 23.10
CA HIS A 145 -10.64 1.67 22.98
C HIS A 145 -9.13 1.74 22.68
N VAL A 146 -8.40 0.69 23.03
CA VAL A 146 -6.95 0.59 22.80
C VAL A 146 -6.55 -0.79 22.27
N TYR A 147 -5.49 -0.80 21.48
CA TYR A 147 -4.72 -2.01 21.17
C TYR A 147 -3.55 -2.15 22.13
N VAL A 148 -3.26 -3.38 22.56
CA VAL A 148 -2.23 -3.71 23.55
C VAL A 148 -1.14 -4.55 22.88
N ARG A 149 0.10 -4.09 22.97
CA ARG A 149 1.26 -4.78 22.38
C ARG A 149 1.53 -6.10 23.07
N ARG A 150 1.77 -7.15 22.29
CA ARG A 150 2.22 -8.45 22.80
C ARG A 150 3.71 -8.41 23.15
N MET A 151 4.05 -8.96 24.32
CA MET A 151 5.42 -9.03 24.82
C MET A 151 6.15 -10.31 24.41
N ALA A 152 5.41 -11.37 24.05
CA ALA A 152 6.00 -12.62 23.60
C ALA A 152 6.42 -12.53 22.13
N PRO A 153 7.54 -13.15 21.73
CA PRO A 153 7.89 -13.31 20.33
C PRO A 153 6.80 -14.16 19.66
N GLY A 154 5.95 -13.50 18.86
CA GLY A 154 4.92 -14.15 18.06
C GLY A 154 5.52 -14.82 16.83
N SER A 155 4.71 -15.64 16.16
CA SER A 155 5.08 -16.14 14.83
C SER A 155 5.26 -14.97 13.84
N PRO A 156 6.04 -15.12 12.76
CA PRO A 156 6.33 -14.03 11.81
C PRO A 156 5.09 -13.37 11.17
N LEU A 157 3.94 -14.05 11.18
CA LEU A 157 2.68 -13.57 10.58
C LEU A 157 1.64 -13.15 11.63
N GLU A 158 1.99 -13.18 12.93
CA GLU A 158 1.08 -12.77 13.98
C GLU A 158 1.05 -11.26 14.17
N ARG A 159 -0.14 -10.74 14.47
CA ARG A 159 -0.32 -9.29 14.67
C ARG A 159 0.36 -8.87 15.98
N PRO A 160 1.24 -7.85 16.01
CA PRO A 160 1.99 -7.49 17.22
C PRO A 160 1.14 -6.91 18.37
N TYR A 161 -0.15 -6.67 18.14
CA TYR A 161 -1.07 -6.07 19.10
C TYR A 161 -2.38 -6.84 19.13
N ASP A 162 -2.97 -6.93 20.31
CA ASP A 162 -4.29 -7.49 20.55
C ASP A 162 -5.29 -6.37 20.89
N GLY A 163 -6.59 -6.62 20.70
CA GLY A 163 -7.66 -5.64 20.90
C GLY A 163 -8.55 -5.49 19.67
N PRO A 164 -9.48 -4.52 19.64
CA PRO A 164 -9.58 -3.35 20.51
C PRO A 164 -10.21 -3.65 21.89
N TYR A 165 -9.60 -3.16 22.97
CA TYR A 165 -10.13 -3.29 24.33
C TYR A 165 -10.70 -1.97 24.83
N ARG A 166 -11.89 -2.04 25.43
CA ARG A 166 -12.53 -0.87 26.02
C ARG A 166 -11.75 -0.38 27.23
N VAL A 167 -11.43 0.90 27.25
CA VAL A 167 -10.72 1.52 28.36
C VAL A 167 -11.69 1.75 29.52
N LEU A 168 -11.29 1.32 30.72
CA LEU A 168 -12.06 1.48 31.95
C LEU A 168 -11.49 2.57 32.84
N ARG A 169 -10.16 2.65 32.96
CA ARG A 169 -9.48 3.63 33.80
C ARG A 169 -8.15 4.05 33.20
N ARG A 170 -7.77 5.32 33.43
CA ARG A 170 -6.51 5.91 32.96
C ARG A 170 -5.71 6.53 34.10
N SER A 171 -4.40 6.56 33.94
CA SER A 171 -3.43 7.31 34.76
C SER A 171 -2.32 7.83 33.83
N SER A 172 -1.36 8.58 34.36
CA SER A 172 -0.25 9.15 33.58
C SER A 172 0.76 8.11 33.06
N LYS A 173 0.73 6.87 33.57
CA LYS A 173 1.70 5.82 33.21
C LYS A 173 1.06 4.49 32.85
N PHE A 174 -0.16 4.25 33.31
CA PHE A 174 -0.88 2.99 33.13
C PHE A 174 -2.33 3.20 32.70
N LEU A 175 -2.86 2.24 31.96
CA LEU A 175 -4.26 2.18 31.55
C LEU A 175 -4.83 0.80 31.89
N THR A 176 -6.05 0.79 32.41
CA THR A 176 -6.80 -0.42 32.74
C THR A 176 -7.92 -0.66 31.74
N PHE A 177 -8.00 -1.87 31.20
CA PHE A 177 -9.04 -2.31 30.26
C PHE A 177 -9.68 -3.64 30.71
N GLY A 178 -10.90 -3.89 30.26
CA GLY A 178 -11.60 -5.15 30.55
C GLY A 178 -11.40 -6.18 29.43
N HIS A 179 -11.04 -7.41 29.79
CA HIS A 179 -11.00 -8.54 28.86
C HIS A 179 -11.43 -9.84 29.57
N GLN A 180 -12.35 -10.60 28.97
CA GLN A 180 -12.85 -11.88 29.52
C GLN A 180 -13.34 -11.79 30.98
N GLY A 181 -13.94 -10.66 31.37
CA GLY A 181 -14.42 -10.43 32.74
C GLY A 181 -13.33 -10.07 33.75
N VAL A 182 -12.05 -10.05 33.34
CA VAL A 182 -10.90 -9.66 34.16
C VAL A 182 -10.40 -8.27 33.77
N TRP A 183 -9.88 -7.54 34.76
CA TRP A 183 -9.34 -6.19 34.55
C TRP A 183 -7.82 -6.27 34.40
N HIS A 184 -7.30 -5.75 33.29
CA HIS A 184 -5.88 -5.77 32.97
C HIS A 184 -5.32 -4.36 32.99
N THR A 185 -4.18 -4.17 33.67
CA THR A 185 -3.48 -2.88 33.71
C THR A 185 -2.15 -2.99 33.00
N VAL A 186 -1.91 -2.08 32.04
CA VAL A 186 -0.71 -2.07 31.20
C VAL A 186 -0.13 -0.68 31.11
N SER A 187 1.16 -0.58 30.86
CA SER A 187 1.85 0.69 30.71
C SER A 187 1.53 1.34 29.35
N ILE A 188 1.46 2.67 29.33
CA ILE A 188 1.03 3.44 28.16
C ILE A 188 1.96 3.23 26.95
N ASP A 189 3.24 2.92 27.16
CA ASP A 189 4.20 2.58 26.12
C ASP A 189 3.84 1.33 25.30
N ARG A 190 2.91 0.50 25.79
CA ARG A 190 2.44 -0.71 25.11
C ARG A 190 1.08 -0.51 24.43
N LEU A 191 0.57 0.71 24.43
CA LEU A 191 -0.77 1.01 23.96
C LEU A 191 -0.77 1.80 22.66
N LYS A 192 -1.77 1.54 21.85
CA LYS A 192 -2.13 2.36 20.71
C LYS A 192 -3.63 2.67 20.77
N PRO A 193 -4.08 3.91 20.51
CA PRO A 193 -5.51 4.20 20.45
C PRO A 193 -6.17 3.40 19.32
N ALA A 194 -7.38 2.90 19.57
CA ALA A 194 -8.23 2.27 18.59
C ALA A 194 -9.39 3.20 18.26
N HIS A 195 -9.52 3.56 16.99
CA HIS A 195 -10.66 4.31 16.47
C HIS A 195 -11.70 3.29 16.02
N ILE A 196 -12.87 3.31 16.66
CA ILE A 196 -14.02 2.51 16.26
C ILE A 196 -14.99 3.48 15.62
N ASP A 197 -15.26 3.29 14.33
CA ASP A 197 -16.33 4.01 13.64
C ASP A 197 -17.66 3.39 14.09
N GLU A 198 -18.52 4.18 14.74
CA GLU A 198 -19.92 3.81 14.90
C GLU A 198 -20.61 3.97 13.53
N ASP A 199 -21.27 2.91 13.07
CA ASP A 199 -21.90 2.69 11.76
C ASP A 199 -21.00 2.36 10.56
N THR A 200 -20.82 1.05 10.31
CA THR A 200 -21.33 0.44 9.06
C THR A 200 -21.73 -1.02 9.33
N ASP A 201 -22.97 -1.23 9.74
CA ASP A 201 -23.63 -2.53 9.57
C ASP A 201 -24.00 -2.67 8.09
N VAL A 202 -23.06 -3.14 7.26
CA VAL A 202 -23.37 -3.65 5.91
C VAL A 202 -23.36 -5.17 5.99
N PRO A 203 -24.54 -5.82 5.96
CA PRO A 203 -24.61 -7.27 5.96
C PRO A 203 -23.99 -7.80 4.66
N GLY A 204 -22.88 -8.55 4.77
CA GLY A 204 -22.39 -9.40 3.68
C GLY A 204 -21.04 -9.04 3.05
N HIS A 205 -20.27 -8.08 3.57
CA HIS A 205 -18.90 -7.86 3.09
C HIS A 205 -17.85 -8.55 4.00
N PRO A 206 -16.99 -9.45 3.48
CA PRO A 206 -15.98 -10.11 4.29
C PRO A 206 -14.88 -9.13 4.73
N TRP A 207 -14.36 -9.36 5.94
CA TRP A 207 -13.45 -8.55 6.75
C TRP A 207 -12.01 -8.36 6.20
N TRP A 208 -11.77 -8.57 4.90
CA TRP A 208 -10.46 -8.35 4.27
C TRP A 208 -10.32 -6.99 3.56
N CYS A 209 -11.37 -6.16 3.54
CA CYS A 209 -11.32 -4.80 3.00
C CYS A 209 -10.97 -3.76 4.07
N ALA A 210 -9.79 -3.83 4.67
CA ALA A 210 -9.20 -2.68 5.38
C ALA A 210 -8.14 -2.04 4.47
N LYS A 211 -8.32 -0.74 4.19
CA LYS A 211 -7.41 0.12 3.42
C LYS A 211 -5.96 -0.07 3.88
N VAL A 212 -5.13 -0.61 3.01
CA VAL A 212 -3.67 -0.50 3.10
C VAL A 212 -3.28 0.80 2.41
N VAL A 213 -2.99 1.84 3.19
CA VAL A 213 -2.28 3.03 2.72
C VAL A 213 -0.79 2.70 2.77
N ILE A 214 -0.21 2.29 1.65
CA ILE A 214 1.24 2.29 1.51
C ILE A 214 1.64 3.68 1.03
N THR A 215 2.20 4.48 1.92
CA THR A 215 3.01 5.63 1.51
C THR A 215 4.41 5.10 1.24
N VAL A 216 4.78 4.94 -0.03
CA VAL A 216 6.19 4.90 -0.41
C VAL A 216 6.53 6.24 -1.04
N GLY A 217 7.20 7.08 -0.25
CA GLY A 217 7.86 8.26 -0.77
C GLY A 217 8.95 7.83 -1.75
N GLY A 218 8.64 7.93 -3.03
CA GLY A 218 9.59 7.82 -4.13
C GLY A 218 9.50 9.11 -4.94
N VAL A 219 10.44 10.01 -4.71
CA VAL A 219 10.62 11.20 -5.56
C VAL A 219 11.23 10.71 -6.87
N TYR A 220 10.42 10.66 -7.94
CA TYR A 220 10.95 10.65 -9.30
C TYR A 220 11.04 12.11 -9.74
N LYS A 221 12.27 12.63 -9.79
CA LYS A 221 12.58 13.85 -10.54
C LYS A 221 12.79 13.44 -12.00
N PHE A 222 12.10 14.13 -12.90
CA PHE A 222 12.52 14.27 -14.30
C PHE A 222 13.66 15.28 -14.38
#